data_AF-A0A660RA30-F1
#
_entry.id   AF-A0A660RA30-F1
#
_cell.length_a   1.000
_cell.length_b   1.000
_cell.length_c   1.000
_cell.angle_alpha   90.00
_cell.angle_beta   90.00
_cell.angle_gamma   90.00
#
_symmetry.space_group_name_H-M   'P 1'
#
loop_
_entity.id
_entity.type
_entity.pdbx_description
1 polymer ?
#
loop_
_entity_poly.entity_id
_entity_poly.type
_entity_poly.pdbx_seq_one_letter_code
_entity_poly.pdbx_strand_id
1 'polypeptide(L)'
;DYAQFTILTPYPGTPVYEEAVKANRLLTRDWDRYGIVSSVMKIPGFTAKELNALLRKAYIKFYLSPSFWLQQIKKKRMWFFGRVFRAFFH
;
A
#
# COMPACT_ATOMS: atom_id res chain seq x y z
N ASP A 1 -7.23 0.27 -14.25
CA ASP A 1 -6.11 -0.48 -13.64
C ASP A 1 -6.17 -0.27 -12.14
N TYR A 2 -5.63 -1.21 -11.38
CA TYR A 2 -5.54 -1.13 -9.92
C TYR A 2 -4.09 -1.32 -9.54
N ALA A 3 -3.57 -0.49 -8.63
CA ALA A 3 -2.24 -0.63 -8.10
C ALA A 3 -2.30 -0.91 -6.60
N GLN A 4 -1.47 -1.86 -6.17
CA GLN A 4 -1.24 -2.19 -4.78
C GLN A 4 0.24 -1.99 -4.49
N PHE A 5 0.52 -1.11 -3.53
CA PHE A 5 1.84 -0.92 -2.95
C PHE A 5 1.82 -1.47 -1.52
N THR A 6 2.91 -2.10 -1.09
CA THR A 6 3.05 -2.74 0.23
C THR A 6 4.42 -2.41 0.81
N ILE A 7 4.51 -2.34 2.13
CA ILE A 7 5.79 -2.40 2.84
C ILE A 7 6.19 -3.88 2.98
N LEU A 8 7.50 -4.18 2.86
CA LEU A 8 8.02 -5.54 3.01
C LEU A 8 7.57 -6.14 4.34
N THR A 9 6.81 -7.23 4.25
CA THR A 9 6.31 -7.99 5.41
C THR A 9 6.98 -9.37 5.41
N PRO A 10 7.90 -9.64 6.36
CA PRO A 10 8.58 -10.91 6.45
C PRO A 10 7.69 -12.01 7.05
N TYR A 11 7.03 -12.84 6.26
CA TYR A 11 6.19 -13.92 6.81
C TYR A 11 7.01 -15.11 7.34
N PRO A 12 6.56 -15.82 8.38
CA PRO A 12 7.24 -17.02 8.89
C PRO A 12 7.49 -18.05 7.82
N GLY A 13 8.65 -18.70 7.89
CA GLY A 13 9.09 -19.68 6.89
C GLY A 13 9.61 -19.05 5.58
N THR A 14 9.63 -17.71 5.46
CA THR A 14 10.31 -17.05 4.34
C THR A 14 11.78 -16.77 4.67
N PRO A 15 12.70 -16.81 3.67
CA PRO A 15 14.10 -16.46 3.89
C PRO A 15 14.30 -15.06 4.50
N VAL A 16 13.46 -14.11 4.09
CA VAL A 16 13.49 -12.73 4.60
C VAL A 16 13.11 -12.67 6.09
N TYR A 17 12.18 -13.51 6.56
CA TYR A 17 11.86 -13.63 7.98
C TYR A 17 13.02 -14.22 8.77
N GLU A 18 13.64 -15.29 8.26
CA GLU A 18 14.82 -15.85 8.93
C GLU A 18 15.96 -14.84 9.04
N GLU A 19 16.23 -14.08 7.98
CA GLU A 19 17.24 -13.01 8.01
C GLU A 19 16.85 -11.93 9.02
N ALA A 20 15.58 -11.51 9.02
CA ALA A 20 15.09 -10.51 9.97
C ALA A 20 15.19 -10.98 11.43
N VAL A 21 14.98 -12.27 11.70
CA VAL A 21 15.19 -12.86 13.03
C VAL A 21 16.67 -12.90 13.38
N LYS A 22 17.52 -13.46 12.50
CA LYS A 22 18.98 -13.59 12.71
C LYS A 22 19.64 -12.22 12.95
N ALA A 23 19.19 -11.20 12.24
CA ALA A 23 19.69 -9.83 12.36
C ALA A 23 18.98 -8.97 13.43
N ASN A 24 18.08 -9.54 14.23
CA ASN A 24 17.27 -8.84 15.24
C ASN A 24 16.55 -7.58 14.68
N ARG A 25 16.00 -7.71 13.46
CA ARG A 25 15.29 -6.65 12.73
C ARG A 25 13.78 -6.71 12.88
N LEU A 26 13.19 -7.79 13.40
CA LEU A 26 11.74 -7.82 13.65
C LEU A 26 11.36 -6.79 14.72
N LEU A 27 10.34 -5.99 14.43
CA LEU A 27 9.76 -5.02 15.37
C LEU A 27 8.66 -5.66 16.22
N THR A 28 8.01 -6.70 15.70
CA THR A 28 6.94 -7.42 16.38
C THR A 28 6.78 -8.84 15.83
N ARG A 29 6.25 -9.73 16.67
CA ARG A 29 5.77 -11.08 16.30
C ARG A 29 4.24 -11.21 16.38
N ASP A 30 3.56 -10.10 16.66
CA ASP A 30 2.11 -10.00 16.66
C ASP A 30 1.59 -10.10 15.22
N TRP A 31 0.99 -11.23 14.88
CA TRP A 31 0.53 -11.55 13.52
C TRP A 31 -0.56 -10.62 13.02
N ASP A 32 -1.36 -10.01 13.92
CA ASP A 32 -2.41 -9.06 13.56
C ASP A 32 -1.83 -7.79 12.91
N ARG A 33 -0.54 -7.54 13.14
CA ARG A 33 0.19 -6.41 12.54
C ARG A 33 0.83 -6.75 11.20
N TYR A 34 0.79 -8.00 10.73
CA TYR A 34 1.40 -8.39 9.47
C TYR A 34 0.43 -8.05 8.34
N GLY A 35 0.77 -7.04 7.55
CA GLY A 35 -0.14 -6.53 6.54
C GLY A 35 0.50 -5.50 5.61
N ILE A 36 -0.35 -4.82 4.84
CA ILE A 36 0.09 -4.00 3.70
C ILE A 36 0.77 -2.69 4.14
N VAL A 37 0.39 -2.18 5.31
CA VAL A 37 0.65 -0.79 5.72
C VAL A 37 1.57 -0.68 6.94
N SER A 38 1.76 -1.76 7.67
CA SER A 38 2.50 -1.80 8.92
C SER A 38 3.91 -2.31 8.68
N SER A 39 4.91 -1.49 9.06
CA SER A 39 6.28 -1.98 9.13
C SER A 39 6.43 -2.89 10.35
N VAL A 40 6.60 -4.20 10.11
CA VAL A 40 6.85 -5.20 11.16
C VAL A 40 8.33 -5.58 11.28
N MET A 41 9.20 -4.97 10.45
CA MET A 41 10.65 -5.12 10.54
C MET A 41 11.39 -3.82 10.24
N LYS A 42 12.59 -3.66 10.80
CA LYS A 42 13.50 -2.56 10.50
C LYS A 42 13.99 -2.69 9.05
N ILE A 43 13.81 -1.64 8.27
CA ILE A 43 14.40 -1.52 6.93
C ILE A 43 15.56 -0.53 7.02
N PRO A 44 16.79 -0.93 6.63
CA PRO A 44 17.95 -0.05 6.69
C PRO A 44 17.71 1.27 5.95
N GLY A 45 18.08 2.39 6.58
CA GLY A 45 17.93 3.72 6.01
C GLY A 45 16.53 4.34 6.12
N PHE A 46 15.55 3.65 6.74
CA PHE A 46 14.19 4.19 6.91
C PHE A 46 13.62 3.92 8.30
N THR A 47 12.97 4.94 8.86
CA THR A 47 12.06 4.80 9.99
C THR A 47 10.70 4.25 9.53
N ALA A 48 9.94 3.64 10.43
CA ALA A 48 8.58 3.18 10.13
C ALA A 48 7.67 4.33 9.63
N LYS A 49 7.86 5.54 10.17
CA LYS A 49 7.13 6.75 9.76
C LYS A 49 7.45 7.14 8.32
N GLU A 50 8.72 7.08 7.92
CA GLU A 50 9.14 7.37 6.54
C GLU A 50 8.60 6.33 5.55
N LEU A 51 8.64 5.04 5.91
CA LEU A 51 8.05 3.99 5.07
C LEU A 51 6.55 4.22 4.84
N ASN A 52 5.81 4.56 5.90
CA ASN A 52 4.39 4.89 5.79
C ASN A 52 4.14 6.14 4.92
N ALA A 53 4.99 7.17 5.07
CA ALA A 53 4.90 8.37 4.26
C ALA A 53 5.20 8.09 2.78
N LEU A 54 6.18 7.24 2.47
CA LEU A 54 6.51 6.80 1.11
C LEU A 54 5.39 5.98 0.49
N LEU A 55 4.81 5.04 1.25
CA LEU A 55 3.67 4.25 0.81
C LEU A 55 2.49 5.15 0.43
N ARG A 56 2.13 6.10 1.32
CA ARG A 56 1.10 7.11 1.05
C ARG A 56 1.43 7.93 -0.20
N LYS A 57 2.67 8.39 -0.35
CA LYS A 57 3.13 9.17 -1.50
C LYS A 57 3.01 8.37 -2.81
N ALA A 58 3.33 7.08 -2.80
CA ALA A 58 3.21 6.21 -3.98
C ALA A 58 1.75 6.09 -4.43
N TYR A 59 0.83 5.85 -3.50
CA TYR A 59 -0.60 5.80 -3.79
C TYR A 59 -1.14 7.13 -4.34
N ILE A 60 -0.84 8.25 -3.68
CA ILE A 60 -1.26 9.58 -4.14
C ILE A 60 -0.72 9.86 -5.55
N LYS A 61 0.58 9.63 -5.78
CA LYS A 61 1.22 9.89 -7.07
C LYS A 61 0.59 9.03 -8.18
N PHE A 62 0.29 7.77 -7.91
CA PHE A 62 -0.31 6.88 -8.90
C PHE A 62 -1.76 7.27 -9.22
N TYR A 63 -2.61 7.36 -8.19
CA TYR A 63 -4.04 7.59 -8.39
C TYR A 63 -4.39 9.03 -8.78
N LEU A 64 -3.52 10.01 -8.53
CA LEU A 64 -3.70 11.39 -9.00
C LEU A 64 -2.94 11.69 -10.30
N SER A 65 -2.22 10.72 -10.88
CA SER A 65 -1.49 10.94 -12.13
C SER A 65 -2.45 11.29 -13.29
N PRO A 66 -2.18 12.34 -14.09
CA PRO A 66 -2.97 12.64 -15.28
C PRO A 66 -3.07 11.45 -16.25
N SER A 67 -1.99 10.67 -16.40
CA SER A 67 -1.99 9.49 -17.27
C SER A 67 -2.94 8.39 -16.78
N PHE A 68 -3.06 8.20 -15.46
CA PHE A 68 -4.01 7.25 -14.88
C PHE A 68 -5.45 7.67 -15.16
N TRP A 69 -5.76 8.95 -14.95
CA TRP A 69 -7.09 9.51 -15.20
C TRP A 69 -7.48 9.52 -16.68
N LEU A 70 -6.57 9.90 -17.58
CA LEU A 70 -6.80 9.83 -19.03
C LEU A 70 -7.13 8.40 -19.46
N GLN A 71 -6.47 7.40 -18.88
CA GLN A 71 -6.81 6.00 -19.13
C GLN A 71 -8.18 5.61 -18.55
N GLN A 72 -8.55 6.07 -17.36
CA GLN A 72 -9.86 5.78 -16.78
C GLN A 72 -11.01 6.41 -17.59
N ILE A 73 -10.82 7.63 -18.09
CA ILE A 73 -11.79 8.33 -18.95
C ILE A 73 -11.94 7.60 -20.29
N LYS A 74 -10.82 7.23 -20.94
CA LYS A 74 -10.84 6.44 -22.19
C LYS A 74 -11.57 5.11 -22.03
N LYS A 75 -11.46 4.47 -20.87
CA LYS A 75 -12.14 3.20 -20.54
C LYS A 75 -13.66 3.37 -20.29
N LYS A 76 -14.24 4.56 -20.53
CA LYS A 76 -15.68 4.87 -20.39
C LYS A 76 -16.30 4.47 -19.03
N ARG A 77 -15.50 4.46 -17.96
CA ARG A 77 -15.96 4.22 -16.58
C ARG A 77 -16.75 5.39 -15.96
N MET A 78 -17.15 6.36 -16.78
CA MET A 78 -17.93 7.54 -16.40
C MET A 78 -19.36 7.19 -15.95
N TRP A 79 -19.89 6.01 -16.28
CA TRP A 79 -21.23 5.57 -15.87
C TRP A 79 -21.38 5.34 -14.35
N PHE A 80 -20.28 5.13 -13.62
CA PHE A 80 -20.30 5.00 -12.16
C PHE A 80 -20.66 6.32 -11.45
N PHE A 81 -20.25 7.46 -12.00
CA PHE A 81 -20.50 8.78 -11.40
C PHE A 81 -21.99 9.13 -11.39
N GLY A 82 -22.74 8.80 -12.44
CA GLY A 82 -24.19 9.05 -12.50
C GLY A 82 -25.04 8.17 -11.57
N ARG A 83 -24.48 7.07 -11.03
CA ARG A 83 -25.13 6.21 -10.02
C ARG A 83 -24.82 6.64 -8.60
N VAL A 84 -23.56 7.00 -8.32
CA VAL A 84 -23.17 7.54 -7.01
C VAL A 84 -23.85 8.89 -6.77
N PHE A 85 -23.92 9.76 -7.77
CA PHE A 85 -24.63 11.04 -7.65
C PHE A 85 -26.13 10.85 -7.40
N ARG A 86 -26.78 9.84 -8.01
CA ARG A 86 -28.20 9.54 -7.74
C ARG A 86 -28.46 8.96 -6.36
N ALA A 87 -27.51 8.22 -5.79
CA ALA A 87 -27.65 7.60 -4.47
C ALA A 87 -27.40 8.55 -3.30
N PHE A 88 -26.73 9.69 -3.54
CA PHE A 88 -26.47 10.71 -2.52
C PHE A 88 -27.49 11.87 -2.53
N PHE A 89 -28.27 12.00 -3.60
CA PHE A 89 -29.27 13.06 -3.77
C PHE A 89 -30.71 12.52 -3.84
N HIS A 90 -30.95 11.31 -3.30
CA HIS A 90 -32.27 10.79 -3.00
C HIS A 90 -32.33 10.27 -1.57
#